data_AF-A0A2R6MPV0-F1
#
_entry.id   AF-A0A2R6MPV0-F1
#
_cell.length_a   1.000
_cell.length_b   1.000
_cell.length_c   1.000
_cell.angle_alpha   90.00
_cell.angle_beta   90.00
_cell.angle_gamma   90.00
#
_symmetry.space_group_name_H-M   'P 1'
#
loop_
_entity.id
_entity.type
_entity.pdbx_description
1 polymer ?
#
loop_
_entity_poly.entity_id
_entity_poly.type
_entity_poly.pdbx_seq_one_letter_code
_entity_poly.pdbx_strand_id
1 'polypeptide(L)'
;MVGELRASHVIHLHRLLAAVRAEFEEDGLDDRRLEAYEEHDVAPAEFKATKVEHEQALTALSATLAEWAGERTAAGGGTATTTGTNPDVEVGEEGDVGLPAEPPEAEAGASR
;
A
#
# COMPACT_ATOMS: atom_id res chain seq x y z
N MET A 1 -14.65 -21.72 6.97
CA MET A 1 -13.60 -21.89 8.00
C MET A 1 -12.44 -21.03 7.53
N VAL A 2 -12.24 -19.84 8.12
CA VAL A 2 -11.13 -18.97 7.74
C VAL A 2 -9.87 -19.61 8.32
N GLY A 3 -8.89 -19.94 7.47
CA GLY A 3 -7.63 -20.54 7.91
C GLY A 3 -6.86 -19.56 8.79
N GLU A 4 -6.18 -20.08 9.80
CA GLU A 4 -5.36 -19.26 10.70
C GLU A 4 -4.18 -18.62 9.93
N LEU A 5 -3.93 -17.32 10.14
CA LEU A 5 -2.80 -16.64 9.52
C LEU A 5 -1.47 -17.22 10.03
N ARG A 6 -0.51 -17.43 9.12
CA ARG A 6 0.86 -17.78 9.49
C ARG A 6 1.58 -16.56 10.04
N ALA A 7 2.51 -16.77 10.97
CA ALA A 7 3.33 -15.69 11.52
C ALA A 7 4.07 -14.89 10.43
N SER A 8 4.55 -15.56 9.38
CA SER A 8 5.17 -14.89 8.22
C SER A 8 4.23 -13.93 7.50
N HIS A 9 2.93 -14.23 7.41
CA HIS A 9 1.94 -13.34 6.81
C HIS A 9 1.71 -12.11 7.71
N VAL A 10 1.63 -12.31 9.03
CA VAL A 10 1.47 -11.21 10.00
C VAL A 10 2.67 -10.26 9.94
N ILE A 11 3.89 -10.80 9.96
CA ILE A 11 5.13 -10.00 9.87
C ILE A 11 5.17 -9.24 8.54
N HIS A 12 4.82 -9.90 7.42
CA HIS A 12 4.80 -9.25 6.12
C HIS A 12 3.79 -8.10 6.07
N LEU A 13 2.59 -8.32 6.59
CA LEU A 13 1.56 -7.30 6.65
C LEU A 13 1.95 -6.12 7.56
N HIS A 14 2.61 -6.40 8.68
CA HIS A 14 3.14 -5.35 9.57
C HIS A 14 4.16 -4.48 8.83
N ARG A 15 5.07 -5.07 8.04
CA ARG A 15 6.01 -4.30 7.21
C ARG A 15 5.31 -3.43 6.18
N LEU A 16 4.27 -3.94 5.52
CA LEU A 16 3.52 -3.17 4.54
C LEU A 16 2.81 -1.98 5.20
N LEU A 17 2.11 -2.18 6.33
CA LEU A 17 1.46 -1.07 7.03
C LEU A 17 2.47 -0.06 7.59
N ALA A 18 3.66 -0.49 7.99
CA ALA A 18 4.71 0.42 8.42
C ALA A 18 5.24 1.28 7.26
N ALA A 19 5.32 0.75 6.04
CA ALA A 19 5.65 1.55 4.86
C ALA A 19 4.56 2.60 4.57
N VAL A 20 3.28 2.20 4.63
CA VAL A 20 2.14 3.12 4.47
C VAL A 20 2.13 4.20 5.55
N ARG A 21 2.46 3.83 6.80
CA ARG A 21 2.64 4.80 7.89
C ARG A 21 3.67 5.87 7.54
N ALA A 22 4.84 5.48 7.02
CA ALA A 22 5.89 6.42 6.66
C ALA A 22 5.39 7.41 5.59
N GLU A 23 4.63 6.95 4.61
CA GLU A 23 3.98 7.82 3.61
C GLU A 23 2.98 8.79 4.27
N PHE A 24 2.20 8.33 5.25
CA PHE A 24 1.24 9.18 5.96
C PHE A 24 1.92 10.20 6.88
N GLU A 25 3.06 9.86 7.47
CA GLU A 25 3.91 10.79 8.24
C GLU A 25 4.42 11.92 7.34
N GLU A 26 4.83 11.62 6.10
CA GLU A 26 5.18 12.64 5.09
C GLU A 26 3.99 13.56 4.75
N ASP A 27 2.77 13.02 4.78
CA ASP A 27 1.52 13.75 4.57
C ASP A 27 0.96 14.47 5.83
N GLY A 28 1.68 14.39 6.96
CA GLY A 28 1.37 15.10 8.20
C GLY A 28 0.60 14.30 9.25
N LEU A 29 0.70 12.96 9.25
CA LEU A 29 0.30 12.14 10.39
C LEU A 29 1.20 12.46 11.60
N ASP A 30 0.57 12.83 12.73
CA ASP A 30 1.27 13.21 13.96
C ASP A 30 1.58 11.99 14.84
N ASP A 31 2.77 11.98 15.45
CA ASP A 31 3.26 10.90 16.32
C ASP A 31 2.30 10.55 17.47
N ARG A 32 1.52 11.52 17.99
CA ARG A 32 0.55 11.25 19.06
C ARG A 32 -0.54 10.28 18.64
N ARG A 33 -0.90 10.25 17.35
CA ARG A 33 -1.89 9.30 16.82
C ARG A 33 -1.35 7.88 16.75
N LEU A 34 -0.03 7.73 16.81
CA LEU A 34 0.68 6.45 16.76
C LEU A 34 1.02 5.92 18.16
N GLU A 35 0.70 6.64 19.25
CA GLU A 35 1.05 6.24 20.61
C GLU A 35 0.56 4.83 20.97
N ALA A 36 -0.67 4.47 20.58
CA ALA A 36 -1.22 3.13 20.79
C ALA A 36 -0.47 2.03 20.01
N TYR A 37 0.12 2.36 18.87
CA TYR A 37 0.99 1.45 18.12
C TYR A 37 2.36 1.32 18.81
N GLU A 38 2.96 2.45 19.18
CA GLU A 38 4.29 2.51 19.82
C GLU A 38 4.31 1.83 21.20
N GLU A 39 3.19 1.80 21.94
CA GLU A 39 3.07 1.10 23.22
C GLU A 39 3.39 -0.40 23.11
N HIS A 40 3.18 -1.00 21.95
CA HIS A 40 3.50 -2.40 21.73
C HIS A 40 5.01 -2.66 21.63
N ASP A 41 5.83 -1.64 21.31
CA ASP A 41 7.30 -1.75 21.17
C ASP A 41 7.74 -2.92 20.26
N VAL A 42 6.97 -3.14 19.17
CA VAL A 42 7.26 -4.20 18.19
C VAL A 42 7.66 -3.57 16.87
N ALA A 43 8.94 -3.63 16.53
CA ALA A 43 9.36 -3.20 15.21
C ALA A 43 8.79 -4.14 14.11
N PRO A 44 8.44 -3.62 12.92
CA PRO A 44 7.87 -4.43 11.83
C PRO A 44 8.77 -5.58 11.33
N ALA A 45 10.06 -5.52 11.64
CA ALA A 45 11.05 -6.54 11.30
C ALA A 45 11.59 -7.33 12.52
N GLU A 46 11.00 -7.14 13.70
CA GLU A 46 11.46 -7.77 14.93
C GLU A 46 11.18 -9.27 14.95
N PHE A 47 12.17 -10.08 14.59
CA PHE A 47 12.03 -11.55 14.59
C PHE A 47 11.92 -12.16 16.00
N LYS A 48 12.18 -11.39 17.06
CA LYS A 48 12.06 -11.85 18.45
C LYS A 48 10.65 -11.70 19.00
N ALA A 49 9.82 -10.85 18.39
CA ALA A 49 8.43 -10.71 18.77
C ALA A 49 7.62 -11.95 18.34
N THR A 50 6.65 -12.30 19.16
CA THR A 50 5.69 -13.36 18.92
C THR A 50 4.68 -12.92 17.86
N LYS A 51 4.02 -13.92 17.26
CA LYS A 51 2.92 -13.68 16.32
C LYS A 51 1.84 -12.77 16.93
N VAL A 52 1.48 -13.00 18.20
CA VAL A 52 0.43 -12.25 18.90
C VAL A 52 0.82 -10.80 19.10
N GLU A 53 2.07 -10.54 19.47
CA GLU A 53 2.59 -9.17 19.62
C GLU A 53 2.54 -8.41 18.29
N HIS A 54 2.93 -9.06 17.17
CA HIS A 54 2.75 -8.45 15.87
C HIS A 54 1.27 -8.23 15.49
N GLU A 55 0.35 -9.13 15.86
CA GLU A 55 -1.09 -8.96 15.59
C GLU A 55 -1.69 -7.78 16.37
N GLN A 56 -1.27 -7.59 17.62
CA GLN A 56 -1.70 -6.47 18.45
C GLN A 56 -1.20 -5.13 17.88
N ALA A 57 0.10 -5.03 17.61
CA ALA A 57 0.70 -3.86 16.97
C ALA A 57 0.04 -3.57 15.61
N LEU A 58 -0.20 -4.60 14.81
CA LEU A 58 -0.87 -4.47 13.52
C LEU A 58 -2.30 -3.92 13.66
N THR A 59 -3.05 -4.39 14.66
CA THR A 59 -4.41 -3.93 14.93
C THR A 59 -4.41 -2.45 15.28
N ALA A 60 -3.54 -2.04 16.21
CA ALA A 60 -3.38 -0.64 16.59
C ALA A 60 -3.00 0.24 15.39
N LEU A 61 -1.99 -0.17 14.61
CA LEU A 61 -1.54 0.57 13.43
C LEU A 61 -2.66 0.71 12.38
N SER A 62 -3.36 -0.37 12.09
CA SER A 62 -4.44 -0.37 11.09
C SER A 62 -5.60 0.56 11.48
N ALA A 63 -5.93 0.65 12.78
CA ALA A 63 -6.96 1.54 13.28
C ALA A 63 -6.56 3.02 13.10
N THR A 64 -5.34 3.38 13.50
CA THR A 64 -4.81 4.74 13.34
C THR A 64 -4.77 5.18 11.88
N LEU A 65 -4.27 4.32 10.98
CA LEU A 65 -4.19 4.63 9.56
C LEU A 65 -5.59 4.79 8.94
N ALA A 66 -6.54 3.93 9.32
CA ALA A 66 -7.92 4.02 8.85
C ALA A 66 -8.62 5.31 9.32
N GLU A 67 -8.42 5.71 10.58
CA GLU A 67 -8.98 6.95 11.12
C GLU A 67 -8.43 8.18 10.37
N TRP A 68 -7.11 8.28 10.22
CA TRP A 68 -6.49 9.41 9.53
C TRP A 68 -6.89 9.49 8.05
N ALA A 69 -6.94 8.34 7.35
CA ALA A 69 -7.41 8.30 5.96
C ALA A 69 -8.88 8.71 5.84
N GLY A 70 -9.72 8.28 6.79
CA GLY A 70 -11.13 8.66 6.89
C GLY A 70 -11.32 10.17 7.08
N GLU A 71 -10.57 10.79 7.99
CA GLU A 71 -10.59 12.23 8.21
C GLU A 71 -10.20 13.01 6.96
N ARG A 72 -9.15 12.60 6.24
CA ARG A 72 -8.72 13.29 5.01
C ARG A 72 -9.72 13.14 3.87
N THR A 73 -10.33 11.97 3.76
CA THR A 73 -11.40 11.73 2.78
C THR A 73 -12.61 12.60 3.09
N ALA A 74 -12.96 12.77 4.37
CA ALA A 74 -14.04 13.66 4.80
C ALA A 74 -13.69 15.15 4.63
N ALA A 75 -12.46 15.56 4.92
CA ALA A 75 -11.98 16.93 4.78
C ALA A 75 -11.85 17.37 3.31
N GLY A 76 -11.47 16.46 2.41
CA GLY A 76 -11.54 16.66 0.96
C GLY A 76 -12.95 16.46 0.38
N GLY A 77 -13.86 15.86 1.15
CA GLY A 77 -15.18 15.39 0.75
C GLY A 77 -16.32 16.39 0.93
N GLY A 78 -16.06 17.68 0.73
CA GLY A 78 -17.11 18.63 0.38
C GLY A 78 -17.70 18.24 -0.98
N THR A 79 -18.80 17.47 -0.97
CA THR A 79 -19.62 17.00 -2.11
C THR A 79 -19.05 15.85 -2.97
N ALA A 80 -19.22 14.61 -2.50
CA ALA A 80 -19.54 13.48 -3.39
C ALA A 80 -20.25 12.36 -2.60
N THR A 81 -21.53 12.55 -2.32
CA THR A 81 -22.42 11.43 -2.02
C THR A 81 -22.62 10.64 -3.31
N THR A 82 -21.86 9.58 -3.54
CA THR A 82 -22.26 8.52 -4.47
C THR A 82 -22.65 7.29 -3.65
N THR A 83 -23.92 7.28 -3.25
CA THR A 83 -24.66 6.05 -2.98
C THR A 83 -24.52 5.13 -4.20
N GLY A 84 -24.31 3.85 -3.92
CA GLY A 84 -23.88 2.83 -4.88
C GLY A 84 -24.59 2.85 -6.23
N THR A 85 -23.79 2.68 -7.27
CA THR A 85 -24.18 2.02 -8.51
C THR A 85 -22.92 1.31 -9.01
N ASN A 86 -23.00 0.00 -9.21
CA ASN A 86 -21.93 -0.80 -9.82
C ASN A 86 -21.42 -0.10 -11.09
N PRO A 87 -20.13 0.18 -11.23
CA PRO A 87 -19.58 0.42 -12.55
C PRO A 87 -19.48 -0.94 -13.25
N ASP A 88 -20.44 -1.17 -14.14
CA ASP A 88 -20.25 -2.01 -15.30
C ASP A 88 -19.02 -1.45 -16.04
N VAL A 89 -17.88 -2.13 -15.91
CA VAL A 89 -16.62 -1.72 -16.54
C VAL A 89 -16.70 -2.12 -18.00
N GLU A 90 -17.21 -1.21 -18.83
CA GLU A 90 -16.97 -1.21 -20.28
C GLU A 90 -15.47 -0.96 -20.51
N VAL A 91 -14.76 -2.02 -20.90
CA VAL A 91 -13.37 -1.99 -21.32
C VAL A 91 -13.28 -1.20 -22.63
N GLY A 92 -12.97 0.09 -22.50
CA GLY A 92 -12.70 0.98 -23.62
C GLY A 92 -11.33 0.70 -24.24
N GLU A 93 -11.39 0.16 -25.46
CA GLU A 93 -10.51 0.33 -26.63
C GLU A 93 -8.98 0.47 -26.41
N GLU A 94 -8.26 -0.53 -26.93
CA GLU A 94 -6.81 -0.65 -26.88
C GLU A 94 -6.16 0.43 -27.76
N GLY A 95 -5.60 1.45 -27.11
CA GLY A 95 -4.78 2.47 -27.76
C GLY A 95 -3.46 1.87 -28.24
N ASP A 96 -3.41 1.60 -29.54
CA ASP A 96 -2.24 1.35 -30.40
C ASP A 96 -0.97 2.08 -29.91
N VAL A 97 -0.09 1.35 -29.21
CA VAL A 97 1.24 1.84 -28.86
C VAL A 97 2.13 1.64 -30.08
N GLY A 98 2.15 2.64 -30.96
CA GLY A 98 3.05 2.69 -32.10
C GLY A 98 4.50 2.48 -31.67
N LEU A 99 5.09 1.37 -32.09
CA LEU A 99 6.51 1.07 -31.94
C LEU A 99 7.35 2.16 -32.63
N PRO A 100 8.34 2.77 -31.96
CA PRO A 100 9.30 3.62 -32.65
C PRO A 100 10.17 2.76 -33.58
N ALA A 101 10.30 3.24 -34.82
CA ALA A 101 11.03 2.59 -35.92
C ALA A 101 12.48 2.21 -35.56
N GLU A 102 12.89 1.00 -35.95
CA GLU A 102 14.27 0.54 -35.88
C GLU A 102 15.21 1.43 -36.71
N PRO A 103 16.43 1.75 -36.22
CA PRO A 103 17.45 2.41 -37.03
C PRO A 103 18.01 1.45 -38.09
N PRO A 104 18.40 1.95 -39.29
CA PRO A 104 18.82 1.11 -40.41
C PRO A 104 20.18 0.42 -40.19
N GLU A 105 20.25 -0.76 -40.79
CA GLU A 105 21.33 -1.76 -40.77
C GLU A 105 22.71 -1.18 -41.16
N ALA A 106 23.72 -1.45 -40.33
CA ALA A 106 25.11 -1.30 -40.72
C ALA A 106 25.59 -2.60 -41.36
N GLU A 107 25.55 -2.64 -42.69
CA GLU A 107 26.27 -3.59 -43.54
C GLU A 107 27.76 -3.62 -43.20
N ALA A 108 28.17 -4.54 -42.30
CA ALA A 108 29.57 -4.90 -42.13
C ALA A 108 29.94 -5.89 -43.24
N GLY A 109 30.21 -5.34 -44.41
CA GLY A 109 30.78 -6.05 -45.54
C GLY A 109 32.08 -6.76 -45.14
N ALA A 110 32.07 -8.08 -45.30
CA ALA A 110 33.28 -8.87 -45.39
C ALA A 110 34.04 -8.50 -46.66
N SER A 111 35.32 -8.14 -46.54
CA SER A 111 36.33 -8.50 -47.55
C SER A 111 37.77 -8.15 -47.15
N ARG A 112 38.58 -9.22 -47.16
CA ARG A 112 40.01 -9.36 -47.44
C ARG A 112 41.04 -8.88 -46.42
#